data_AF-A0AAD8KJR0-F1
#
_entry.id   AF-A0AAD8KJR0-F1
#
_cell.length_a   1.000
_cell.length_b   1.000
_cell.length_c   1.000
_cell.angle_alpha   90.00
_cell.angle_beta   90.00
_cell.angle_gamma   90.00
#
_symmetry.space_group_name_H-M   'P 1'
#
loop_
_entity.id
_entity.type
_entity.pdbx_description
1 polymer ?
#
loop_
_entity_poly.entity_id
_entity_poly.type
_entity_poly.pdbx_seq_one_letter_code
_entity_poly.pdbx_strand_id
1 'polypeptide(L)'
;MRLLWLTGQLAGVAIGSTVLLNAIFAGPISGASMNPARSIGPSLVWNEYKGLWVYILGPTIGAIGGAWAYNTLRFIDRPLNEITEGSTGISTMAYEVVVSLFKYKNFLVYLHESMLLVHIDVEETHDMKNDAPPSSQHQNNLFTLPFIQKLIAEFLGTYFMVFAGCGVVVVDTMRDHMIGQTGIAIVWGLVVMVMVYTVGHISGAHFNPAVTIAFASSKKFAMKNVPSYIIAQILASILASGTLRLIFESKHNGLGATVPSGSNLQSLVLEFIITFYLMFVISAVATDDRAIGEAAGLAIGSTILLNAMFAGPISGASMNPARTLGPAIVSNQYQGLWVYILGPILGAIAGAWAYSIIRFTDKPLREIVKSSSFLQKLDAQICPF
;
A
#
# COMPACT_ATOMS: atom_id res chain seq x y z
N MET A 1 11.82 23.20 15.41
CA MET A 1 13.17 22.58 15.51
C MET A 1 13.12 21.10 15.91
N ARG A 2 12.44 20.69 17.01
CA ARG A 2 12.24 19.27 17.35
C ARG A 2 11.48 18.45 16.30
N LEU A 3 10.42 19.00 15.71
CA LEU A 3 9.61 18.33 14.67
C LEU A 3 10.42 18.05 13.37
N LEU A 4 11.22 19.04 12.93
CA LEU A 4 12.13 18.90 11.78
C LEU A 4 13.24 17.87 12.01
N TRP A 5 13.68 17.71 13.27
CA TRP A 5 14.68 16.71 13.63
C TRP A 5 14.09 15.30 13.65
N LEU A 6 12.89 15.13 14.20
CA LEU A 6 12.19 13.84 14.25
C LEU A 6 11.79 13.34 12.85
N THR A 7 11.25 14.23 12.01
CA THR A 7 10.98 13.94 10.59
C THR A 7 12.24 13.53 9.82
N GLY A 8 13.38 14.19 10.06
CA GLY A 8 14.67 13.79 9.49
C GLY A 8 15.14 12.40 9.94
N GLN A 9 14.94 12.03 11.20
CA GLN A 9 15.26 10.69 11.70
C GLN A 9 14.38 9.61 11.07
N LEU A 10 13.08 9.87 10.96
CA LEU A 10 12.11 8.93 10.37
C LEU A 10 12.35 8.73 8.87
N ALA A 11 12.74 9.79 8.15
CA ALA A 11 13.22 9.67 6.78
C ALA A 11 14.46 8.76 6.70
N GLY A 12 15.41 8.92 7.63
CA GLY A 12 16.57 8.04 7.77
C GLY A 12 16.18 6.58 8.03
N VAL A 13 15.19 6.34 8.89
CA VAL A 13 14.64 4.99 9.15
C VAL A 13 14.01 4.40 7.88
N ALA A 14 13.22 5.16 7.13
CA ALA A 14 12.59 4.70 5.89
C ALA A 14 13.64 4.35 4.82
N ILE A 15 14.66 5.19 4.64
CA ILE A 15 15.77 4.94 3.69
C ILE A 15 16.57 3.72 4.13
N GLY A 16 17.00 3.66 5.40
CA GLY A 16 17.76 2.52 5.93
C GLY A 16 16.99 1.21 5.82
N SER A 17 15.68 1.24 6.02
CA SER A 17 14.80 0.08 5.87
C SER A 17 14.67 -0.38 4.43
N THR A 18 14.63 0.56 3.48
CA THR A 18 14.63 0.25 2.04
C THR A 18 15.95 -0.41 1.63
N VAL A 19 17.08 0.08 2.16
CA VAL A 19 18.41 -0.51 1.92
C VAL A 19 18.49 -1.93 2.51
N LEU A 20 18.02 -2.11 3.75
CA LEU A 20 17.99 -3.43 4.41
C LEU A 20 17.08 -4.42 3.66
N LEU A 21 15.89 -3.98 3.25
CA LEU A 21 14.95 -4.78 2.47
C LEU A 21 15.59 -5.23 1.15
N ASN A 22 16.25 -4.33 0.43
CA ASN A 22 16.96 -4.69 -0.80
C ASN A 22 18.12 -5.65 -0.54
N ALA A 23 18.87 -5.48 0.54
CA ALA A 23 19.95 -6.39 0.89
C ALA A 23 19.44 -7.82 1.17
N ILE A 24 18.31 -7.96 1.87
CA ILE A 24 17.73 -9.27 2.20
C ILE A 24 17.07 -9.92 0.97
N PHE A 25 16.26 -9.16 0.23
CA PHE A 25 15.47 -9.69 -0.87
C PHE A 25 16.25 -9.77 -2.19
N ALA A 26 16.84 -8.65 -2.63
CA ALA A 26 17.56 -8.58 -3.91
C ALA A 26 19.02 -9.04 -3.80
N GLY A 27 19.60 -9.07 -2.59
CA GLY A 27 20.98 -9.50 -2.36
C GLY A 27 21.27 -10.91 -2.88
N PRO A 28 20.45 -11.92 -2.53
CA PRO A 28 20.61 -13.26 -3.05
C PRO A 28 20.47 -13.33 -4.58
N ILE A 29 19.60 -12.52 -5.19
CA ILE A 29 19.27 -12.58 -6.62
C ILE A 29 20.33 -11.89 -7.48
N SER A 30 20.70 -10.66 -7.12
CA SER A 30 21.52 -9.76 -7.94
C SER A 30 22.64 -9.06 -7.15
N GLY A 31 22.90 -9.42 -5.90
CA GLY A 31 23.89 -8.75 -5.06
C GLY A 31 23.46 -7.36 -4.54
N ALA A 32 22.22 -6.95 -4.78
CA ALA A 32 21.59 -5.71 -4.29
C ALA A 32 22.40 -4.43 -4.57
N SER A 33 22.99 -4.28 -5.76
CA SER A 33 23.67 -3.04 -6.14
C SER A 33 22.65 -1.95 -6.45
N MET A 34 22.43 -1.04 -5.50
CA MET A 34 21.55 0.13 -5.65
C MET A 34 22.29 1.39 -6.15
N ASN A 35 23.62 1.35 -6.16
CA ASN A 35 24.48 2.43 -6.64
C ASN A 35 25.37 1.86 -7.75
N PRO A 36 25.21 2.29 -9.01
CA PRO A 36 26.04 1.82 -10.12
C PRO A 36 27.55 1.88 -9.82
N ALA A 37 28.01 2.85 -9.03
CA ALA A 37 29.41 2.97 -8.63
C ALA A 37 29.95 1.73 -7.88
N ARG A 38 29.10 1.03 -7.12
CA ARG A 38 29.46 -0.21 -6.39
C ARG A 38 29.82 -1.35 -7.34
N SER A 39 29.26 -1.35 -8.56
CA SER A 39 29.51 -2.39 -9.56
C SER A 39 30.54 -1.95 -10.61
N ILE A 40 30.57 -0.66 -10.95
CA ILE A 40 31.50 -0.09 -11.95
C ILE A 40 32.96 -0.19 -11.48
N GLY A 41 33.25 0.19 -10.22
CA GLY A 41 34.61 0.19 -9.69
C GLY A 41 35.30 -1.19 -9.80
N PRO A 42 34.71 -2.26 -9.23
CA PRO A 42 35.23 -3.61 -9.40
C PRO A 42 35.34 -4.05 -10.86
N SER A 43 34.33 -3.75 -11.70
CA SER A 43 34.34 -4.13 -13.12
C SER A 43 35.51 -3.51 -13.89
N LEU A 44 35.86 -2.26 -13.58
CA LEU A 44 37.01 -1.56 -14.17
C LEU A 44 38.35 -2.14 -13.69
N VAL A 45 38.47 -2.44 -12.39
CA VAL A 45 39.70 -2.99 -11.80
C VAL A 45 39.98 -4.41 -12.27
N TRP A 46 38.94 -5.24 -12.34
CA TRP A 46 39.07 -6.67 -12.69
C TRP A 46 38.86 -6.94 -14.19
N ASN A 47 38.57 -5.92 -14.99
CA ASN A 47 38.28 -6.02 -16.43
C ASN A 47 37.13 -6.99 -16.76
N GLU A 48 36.12 -7.05 -15.90
CA GLU A 48 34.94 -7.91 -16.04
C GLU A 48 33.66 -7.09 -16.20
N TYR A 49 33.13 -7.03 -17.43
CA TYR A 49 31.93 -6.22 -17.74
C TYR A 49 30.66 -7.05 -17.94
N LYS A 50 30.74 -8.38 -17.80
CA LYS A 50 29.61 -9.28 -18.07
C LYS A 50 28.46 -8.98 -17.10
N GLY A 51 27.30 -8.63 -17.64
CA GLY A 51 26.11 -8.31 -16.85
C GLY A 51 26.14 -6.95 -16.14
N LEU A 52 27.19 -6.14 -16.32
CA LEU A 52 27.32 -4.82 -15.68
C LEU A 52 26.14 -3.89 -16.02
N TRP A 53 25.60 -4.01 -17.23
CA TRP A 53 24.45 -3.20 -17.69
C TRP A 53 23.23 -3.33 -16.77
N VAL A 54 23.01 -4.49 -16.13
CA VAL A 54 21.89 -4.71 -15.20
C VAL A 54 22.03 -3.82 -13.97
N TYR A 55 23.27 -3.67 -13.48
CA TYR A 55 23.61 -2.87 -12.30
C TYR A 55 23.70 -1.36 -12.57
N ILE A 56 23.60 -0.96 -13.84
CA ILE A 56 23.52 0.44 -14.25
C ILE A 56 22.07 0.79 -14.61
N LEU A 57 21.48 0.06 -15.55
CA LEU A 57 20.14 0.35 -16.05
C LEU A 57 19.06 0.08 -15.01
N GLY A 58 19.15 -1.03 -14.25
CA GLY A 58 18.15 -1.38 -13.24
C GLY A 58 17.95 -0.29 -12.18
N PRO A 59 19.01 0.12 -11.46
CA PRO A 59 18.93 1.21 -10.48
C PRO A 59 18.52 2.55 -11.09
N THR A 60 18.99 2.87 -12.30
CA THR A 60 18.67 4.14 -12.97
C THR A 60 17.20 4.23 -13.36
N ILE A 61 16.66 3.17 -14.00
CA ILE A 61 15.24 3.08 -14.36
C ILE A 61 14.37 3.11 -13.10
N GLY A 62 14.77 2.37 -12.06
CA GLY A 62 14.08 2.36 -10.77
C GLY A 62 14.04 3.75 -10.11
N ALA A 63 15.15 4.47 -10.10
CA ALA A 63 15.24 5.82 -9.54
C ALA A 63 14.37 6.83 -10.32
N ILE A 64 14.41 6.80 -11.66
CA ILE A 64 13.59 7.66 -12.52
C ILE A 64 12.10 7.34 -12.32
N GLY A 65 11.72 6.06 -12.34
CA GLY A 65 10.35 5.62 -12.14
C GLY A 65 9.81 6.02 -10.76
N GLY A 66 10.63 5.86 -9.71
CA GLY A 66 10.29 6.31 -8.36
C GLY A 66 10.10 7.82 -8.26
N ALA A 67 11.00 8.61 -8.85
CA ALA A 67 10.89 10.07 -8.89
C ALA A 67 9.64 10.54 -9.66
N TRP A 68 9.31 9.86 -10.77
CA TRP A 68 8.09 10.13 -11.53
C TRP A 68 6.82 9.81 -10.72
N ALA A 69 6.77 8.65 -10.07
CA ALA A 69 5.64 8.26 -9.23
C ALA A 69 5.44 9.26 -8.08
N TYR A 70 6.53 9.67 -7.42
CA TYR A 70 6.49 10.69 -6.38
C TYR A 70 5.98 12.04 -6.91
N ASN A 71 6.52 12.51 -8.04
CA ASN A 71 6.08 13.79 -8.61
C ASN A 71 4.61 13.77 -9.01
N THR A 72 4.14 12.69 -9.62
CA THR A 72 2.71 12.49 -9.98
C THR A 72 1.82 12.57 -8.74
N LEU A 73 2.30 12.06 -7.61
CA LEU A 73 1.62 12.10 -6.32
C LEU A 73 1.84 13.40 -5.53
N ARG A 74 2.78 14.28 -5.89
CA ARG A 74 3.15 15.47 -5.11
C ARG A 74 2.34 16.72 -5.44
N PHE A 75 1.68 16.82 -6.59
CA PHE A 75 0.94 18.02 -7.04
C PHE A 75 -0.32 18.36 -6.20
N ILE A 76 -0.39 17.91 -4.95
CA ILE A 76 -1.57 17.84 -4.09
C ILE A 76 -1.87 19.16 -3.36
N ASP A 77 -0.90 20.07 -3.22
CA ASP A 77 -1.13 21.35 -2.52
C ASP A 77 -1.28 22.56 -3.45
N ARG A 78 -1.28 22.37 -4.78
CA ARG A 78 -1.37 23.48 -5.74
C ARG A 78 -2.71 23.50 -6.47
N PRO A 79 -3.38 24.66 -6.55
CA PRO A 79 -4.59 24.80 -7.35
C PRO A 79 -4.28 24.52 -8.84
N LEU A 80 -5.25 23.94 -9.57
CA LEU A 80 -5.09 23.44 -10.94
C LEU A 80 -4.55 24.47 -11.94
N ASN A 81 -4.76 25.76 -11.68
CA ASN A 81 -4.27 26.88 -12.48
C ASN A 81 -2.74 27.09 -12.41
N GLU A 82 -2.06 26.59 -11.37
CA GLU A 82 -0.59 26.66 -11.26
C GLU A 82 0.12 25.49 -11.96
N ILE A 83 -0.62 24.43 -12.34
CA ILE A 83 -0.04 23.23 -12.98
C ILE A 83 0.24 23.50 -14.47
N THR A 84 -0.54 24.38 -15.11
CA THR A 84 -0.45 24.70 -16.54
C THR A 84 0.71 25.62 -16.91
N GLU A 85 1.27 26.39 -15.98
CA GLU A 85 2.34 27.37 -16.29
C GLU A 85 3.77 26.86 -16.05
N GLY A 86 3.96 25.71 -15.38
CA GLY A 86 5.27 25.26 -14.91
C GLY A 86 5.88 24.01 -15.57
N SER A 87 5.16 23.31 -16.45
CA SER A 87 5.57 21.97 -16.91
C SER A 87 6.18 21.96 -18.31
N THR A 88 7.38 22.52 -18.50
CA THR A 88 8.11 22.37 -19.76
C THR A 88 9.57 22.02 -19.50
N GLY A 89 9.93 20.74 -19.61
CA GLY A 89 11.33 20.34 -19.72
C GLY A 89 11.63 18.93 -19.22
N ILE A 90 11.48 18.69 -17.92
CA ILE A 90 11.97 17.45 -17.29
C ILE A 90 10.95 16.30 -17.41
N SER A 91 9.65 16.59 -17.34
CA SER A 91 8.57 15.61 -17.51
C SER A 91 8.52 15.04 -18.93
N THR A 92 8.75 15.88 -19.94
CA THR A 92 8.67 15.52 -21.36
C THR A 92 9.88 14.70 -21.82
N MET A 93 11.11 15.05 -21.39
CA MET A 93 12.31 14.27 -21.72
C MET A 93 12.29 12.86 -21.10
N ALA A 94 11.89 12.74 -19.84
CA ALA A 94 11.82 11.43 -19.18
C ALA A 94 10.73 10.55 -19.80
N TYR A 95 9.61 11.15 -20.21
CA TYR A 95 8.54 10.49 -20.96
C TYR A 95 9.05 9.93 -22.30
N GLU A 96 9.79 10.72 -23.09
CA GLU A 96 10.32 10.26 -24.38
C GLU A 96 11.42 9.19 -24.26
N VAL A 97 12.26 9.27 -23.22
CA VAL A 97 13.29 8.25 -22.93
C VAL A 97 12.64 6.92 -22.52
N VAL A 98 11.59 6.96 -21.68
CA VAL A 98 10.84 5.76 -21.27
C VAL A 98 10.04 5.19 -22.44
N VAL A 99 9.29 6.01 -23.18
CA VAL A 99 8.56 5.56 -24.38
C VAL A 99 9.50 4.96 -25.43
N SER A 100 10.73 5.47 -25.55
CA SER A 100 11.75 4.90 -26.43
C SER A 100 12.37 3.60 -25.90
N LEU A 101 12.55 3.44 -24.59
CA LEU A 101 13.09 2.23 -23.97
C LEU A 101 12.08 1.07 -23.89
N PHE A 102 10.77 1.37 -23.85
CA PHE A 102 9.70 0.38 -23.74
C PHE A 102 9.02 0.01 -25.07
N LYS A 103 9.55 0.47 -26.21
CA LYS A 103 9.11 0.08 -27.55
C LYS A 103 9.40 -1.39 -27.93
N TYR A 104 9.97 -2.20 -27.03
CA TYR A 104 10.14 -3.64 -27.24
C TYR A 104 9.06 -4.48 -26.52
N LYS A 105 8.06 -4.87 -27.32
CA LYS A 105 7.04 -5.92 -27.14
C LYS A 105 6.00 -5.80 -26.00
N ASN A 106 4.79 -5.38 -26.43
CA ASN A 106 3.46 -5.96 -26.14
C ASN A 106 2.94 -6.09 -24.70
N PHE A 107 3.34 -5.25 -23.74
CA PHE A 107 2.71 -5.26 -22.41
C PHE A 107 1.78 -4.07 -22.11
N LEU A 108 1.89 -2.95 -22.83
CA LEU A 108 1.19 -1.70 -22.49
C LEU A 108 -0.01 -1.32 -23.37
N VAL A 109 -0.33 -2.06 -24.43
CA VAL A 109 -1.50 -1.76 -25.28
C VAL A 109 -2.81 -1.90 -24.48
N TYR A 110 -2.85 -2.77 -23.47
CA TYR A 110 -4.02 -2.91 -22.60
C TYR A 110 -4.20 -1.77 -21.58
N LEU A 111 -3.10 -1.18 -21.11
CA LEU A 111 -3.16 -0.09 -20.12
C LEU A 111 -3.48 1.26 -20.76
N HIS A 112 -3.04 1.46 -22.01
CA HIS A 112 -3.35 2.67 -22.78
C HIS A 112 -4.85 2.80 -23.09
N GLU A 113 -5.53 1.71 -23.48
CA GLU A 113 -6.97 1.77 -23.79
C GLU A 113 -7.85 1.87 -22.54
N SER A 114 -7.40 1.34 -21.40
CA SER A 114 -8.17 1.38 -20.14
C SER A 114 -8.17 2.77 -19.49
N MET A 115 -7.17 3.60 -19.77
CA MET A 115 -6.96 4.90 -19.12
C MET A 115 -7.47 6.09 -19.95
N LEU A 116 -7.82 5.85 -21.22
CA LEU A 116 -8.31 6.89 -22.16
C LEU A 116 -9.83 7.10 -22.15
N LEU A 117 -10.59 6.36 -21.32
CA LEU A 117 -12.05 6.54 -21.18
C LEU A 117 -12.43 7.55 -20.06
N VAL A 118 -11.56 8.51 -19.77
CA VAL A 118 -11.94 9.71 -19.01
C VAL A 118 -11.95 10.85 -20.02
N HIS A 119 -13.07 11.00 -20.74
CA HIS A 119 -13.37 12.26 -21.43
C HIS A 119 -13.56 13.32 -20.34
N ILE A 120 -12.49 14.08 -20.07
CA ILE A 120 -12.59 15.33 -19.33
C ILE A 120 -13.03 16.36 -20.37
N ASP A 121 -14.31 16.73 -20.34
CA ASP A 121 -14.78 17.90 -21.06
C ASP A 121 -14.11 19.13 -20.42
N VAL A 122 -13.08 19.64 -21.10
CA VAL A 122 -12.52 20.95 -20.82
C VAL A 122 -13.43 21.93 -21.55
N GLU A 123 -14.39 22.53 -20.85
CA GLU A 123 -15.09 23.70 -21.36
C GLU A 123 -14.08 24.84 -21.50
N GLU A 124 -13.71 25.15 -22.75
CA GLU A 124 -13.04 26.41 -23.11
C GLU A 124 -13.95 27.57 -22.70
N THR A 125 -13.49 28.38 -21.75
CA THR A 125 -14.16 29.62 -21.36
C THR A 125 -14.03 30.63 -22.50
N HIS A 126 -15.03 30.68 -23.38
CA HIS A 126 -15.28 31.83 -24.23
C HIS A 126 -16.15 32.84 -23.48
N ASP A 127 -15.58 34.01 -23.21
CA ASP A 127 -16.25 35.21 -22.71
C ASP A 127 -17.56 35.50 -23.46
N MET A 128 -18.70 35.43 -22.77
CA MET A 128 -19.83 36.34 -22.99
C MET A 128 -20.68 36.45 -21.72
N LYS A 129 -20.86 37.70 -21.26
CA LYS A 129 -21.84 38.14 -20.26
C LYS A 129 -23.21 37.51 -20.52
N ASN A 130 -23.81 36.88 -19.51
CA ASN A 130 -25.26 36.85 -19.31
C ASN A 130 -25.60 36.57 -17.84
N ASP A 131 -26.34 37.51 -17.25
CA ASP A 131 -26.87 37.45 -15.89
C ASP A 131 -27.99 36.40 -15.79
N ALA A 132 -27.71 35.25 -15.16
CA ALA A 132 -28.73 34.34 -14.65
C ALA A 132 -28.21 33.65 -13.37
N PRO A 133 -29.06 33.43 -12.35
CA PRO A 133 -28.62 32.80 -11.11
C PRO A 133 -28.23 31.33 -11.37
N PRO A 134 -27.14 30.81 -10.76
CA PRO A 134 -26.71 29.44 -11.01
C PRO A 134 -27.73 28.46 -10.45
N SER A 135 -28.36 27.68 -11.34
CA SER A 135 -29.12 26.50 -10.99
C SER A 135 -28.21 25.48 -10.31
N SER A 136 -28.60 24.98 -9.15
CA SER A 136 -27.90 23.98 -8.36
C SER A 136 -27.89 22.59 -9.03
N GLN A 137 -27.06 22.41 -10.06
CA GLN A 137 -26.65 21.08 -10.52
C GLN A 137 -25.53 20.58 -9.61
N HIS A 138 -25.87 19.80 -8.60
CA HIS A 138 -24.91 19.03 -7.81
C HIS A 138 -24.40 17.89 -8.70
N GLN A 139 -23.33 18.14 -9.47
CA GLN A 139 -22.64 17.08 -10.21
C GLN A 139 -22.04 16.09 -9.21
N ASN A 140 -22.66 14.90 -9.10
CA ASN A 140 -22.16 13.76 -8.35
C ASN A 140 -20.95 13.15 -9.07
N ASN A 141 -19.81 13.85 -9.09
CA ASN A 141 -18.57 13.28 -9.61
C ASN A 141 -18.06 12.22 -8.62
N LEU A 142 -18.36 10.96 -8.93
CA LEU A 142 -17.95 9.78 -8.16
C LEU A 142 -16.42 9.69 -7.96
N PHE A 143 -15.65 10.33 -8.84
CA PHE A 143 -14.19 10.35 -8.81
C PHE A 143 -13.67 11.78 -8.85
N THR A 144 -13.25 12.29 -7.69
CA THR A 144 -12.48 13.54 -7.62
C THR A 144 -11.00 13.23 -7.83
N LEU A 145 -10.22 14.17 -8.38
CA LEU A 145 -8.78 14.01 -8.54
C LEU A 145 -8.07 13.57 -7.23
N PRO A 146 -8.39 14.15 -6.05
CA PRO A 146 -7.84 13.66 -4.78
C PRO A 146 -8.21 12.22 -4.47
N PHE A 147 -9.41 11.76 -4.82
CA PHE A 147 -9.82 10.38 -4.59
C PHE A 147 -9.07 9.40 -5.50
N ILE A 148 -8.86 9.74 -6.78
CA ILE A 148 -8.07 8.93 -7.71
C ILE A 148 -6.64 8.75 -7.20
N GLN A 149 -6.01 9.83 -6.69
CA GLN A 149 -4.66 9.77 -6.11
C GLN A 149 -4.59 8.83 -4.91
N LYS A 150 -5.63 8.81 -4.06
CA LYS A 150 -5.73 7.85 -2.96
C LYS A 150 -5.76 6.40 -3.46
N LEU A 151 -6.51 6.13 -4.54
CA LEU A 151 -6.55 4.80 -5.16
C LEU A 151 -5.19 4.40 -5.75
N ILE A 152 -4.46 5.33 -6.38
CA ILE A 152 -3.10 5.09 -6.87
C ILE A 152 -2.15 4.78 -5.71
N ALA A 153 -2.22 5.54 -4.62
CA ALA A 153 -1.40 5.30 -3.44
C ALA A 153 -1.70 3.94 -2.78
N GLU A 154 -2.98 3.55 -2.66
CA GLU A 154 -3.38 2.22 -2.19
C GLU A 154 -2.88 1.11 -3.11
N PHE A 155 -2.97 1.32 -4.42
CA PHE A 155 -2.49 0.38 -5.42
C PHE A 155 -0.97 0.18 -5.30
N LEU A 156 -0.18 1.26 -5.31
CA LEU A 156 1.29 1.19 -5.23
C LEU A 156 1.75 0.57 -3.91
N GLY A 157 1.17 0.99 -2.78
CA GLY A 157 1.56 0.45 -1.48
C GLY A 157 1.23 -1.03 -1.34
N THR A 158 0.04 -1.46 -1.80
CA THR A 158 -0.33 -2.89 -1.81
C THR A 158 0.56 -3.69 -2.77
N TYR A 159 0.88 -3.14 -3.94
CA TYR A 159 1.76 -3.77 -4.92
C TYR A 159 3.13 -4.06 -4.32
N PHE A 160 3.81 -3.04 -3.76
CA PHE A 160 5.15 -3.21 -3.20
C PHE A 160 5.15 -4.12 -1.96
N MET A 161 4.13 -4.01 -1.10
CA MET A 161 3.96 -4.89 0.05
C MET A 161 3.86 -6.36 -0.38
N VAL A 162 3.00 -6.68 -1.35
CA VAL A 162 2.83 -8.05 -1.83
C VAL A 162 4.06 -8.52 -2.61
N PHE A 163 4.63 -7.66 -3.45
CA PHE A 163 5.84 -7.97 -4.23
C PHE A 163 7.02 -8.35 -3.35
N ALA A 164 7.36 -7.51 -2.35
CA ALA A 164 8.48 -7.78 -1.46
C ALA A 164 8.17 -8.92 -0.48
N GLY A 165 6.98 -8.90 0.14
CA GLY A 165 6.58 -9.86 1.15
C GLY A 165 6.38 -11.29 0.61
N CYS A 166 5.75 -11.45 -0.55
CA CYS A 166 5.65 -12.76 -1.20
C CYS A 166 6.96 -13.12 -1.91
N GLY A 167 7.66 -12.13 -2.46
CA GLY A 167 8.95 -12.31 -3.10
C GLY A 167 9.99 -12.93 -2.16
N VAL A 168 10.11 -12.44 -0.93
CA VAL A 168 11.07 -13.01 0.03
C VAL A 168 10.78 -14.48 0.34
N VAL A 169 9.51 -14.89 0.37
CA VAL A 169 9.12 -16.31 0.56
C VAL A 169 9.54 -17.16 -0.64
N VAL A 170 9.37 -16.65 -1.86
CA VAL A 170 9.84 -17.32 -3.08
C VAL A 170 11.37 -17.45 -3.06
N VAL A 171 12.10 -16.37 -2.75
CA VAL A 171 13.56 -16.37 -2.69
C VAL A 171 14.08 -17.32 -1.60
N ASP A 172 13.46 -17.33 -0.43
CA ASP A 172 13.81 -18.24 0.66
C ASP A 172 13.66 -19.71 0.23
N THR A 173 12.55 -20.03 -0.44
CA THR A 173 12.30 -21.38 -1.00
C THR A 173 13.33 -21.75 -2.08
N MET A 174 13.75 -20.79 -2.91
CA MET A 174 14.78 -21.00 -3.95
C MET A 174 16.19 -21.19 -3.39
N ARG A 175 16.42 -20.81 -2.14
CA ARG A 175 17.73 -20.79 -1.49
C ARG A 175 17.75 -21.69 -0.27
N ASP A 176 17.07 -22.84 -0.34
CA ASP A 176 17.06 -23.86 0.72
C ASP A 176 16.81 -23.29 2.13
N HIS A 177 15.89 -22.32 2.23
CA HIS A 177 15.48 -21.67 3.47
C HIS A 177 16.56 -20.87 4.21
N MET A 178 17.56 -20.34 3.48
CA MET A 178 18.65 -19.54 4.06
C MET A 178 18.20 -18.23 4.73
N ILE A 179 17.09 -17.63 4.31
CA ILE A 179 16.57 -16.38 4.91
C ILE A 179 15.80 -16.70 6.19
N GLY A 180 15.03 -17.79 6.16
CA GLY A 180 14.22 -18.29 7.27
C GLY A 180 13.07 -17.36 7.67
N GLN A 181 12.28 -17.83 8.64
CA GLN A 181 11.07 -17.12 9.09
C GLN A 181 11.36 -15.71 9.62
N THR A 182 12.50 -15.53 10.31
CA THR A 182 12.92 -14.23 10.83
C THR A 182 13.13 -13.22 9.72
N GLY A 183 13.86 -13.59 8.65
CA GLY A 183 14.09 -12.69 7.53
C GLY A 183 12.80 -12.38 6.75
N ILE A 184 11.91 -13.36 6.59
CA ILE A 184 10.58 -13.17 6.00
C ILE A 184 9.78 -12.14 6.82
N ALA A 185 9.70 -12.32 8.14
CA ALA A 185 8.98 -11.41 9.03
C ALA A 185 9.54 -9.97 8.99
N ILE A 186 10.87 -9.83 8.96
CA ILE A 186 11.53 -8.53 8.80
C ILE A 186 11.10 -7.85 7.51
N VAL A 187 11.13 -8.54 6.37
CA VAL A 187 10.74 -7.94 5.08
C VAL A 187 9.28 -7.49 5.08
N TRP A 188 8.35 -8.29 5.62
CA TRP A 188 6.94 -7.90 5.74
C TRP A 188 6.73 -6.63 6.59
N GLY A 189 7.42 -6.52 7.72
CA GLY A 189 7.33 -5.33 8.55
C GLY A 189 7.97 -4.10 7.92
N LEU A 190 9.16 -4.24 7.34
CA LEU A 190 9.89 -3.13 6.72
C LEU A 190 9.16 -2.59 5.50
N VAL A 191 8.62 -3.45 4.63
CA VAL A 191 7.93 -2.96 3.42
C VAL A 191 6.70 -2.15 3.78
N VAL A 192 5.92 -2.59 4.76
CA VAL A 192 4.75 -1.83 5.21
C VAL A 192 5.17 -0.53 5.88
N MET A 193 6.17 -0.55 6.75
CA MET A 193 6.68 0.69 7.37
C MET A 193 7.09 1.73 6.32
N VAL A 194 7.87 1.32 5.32
CA VAL A 194 8.33 2.22 4.24
C VAL A 194 7.13 2.75 3.44
N MET A 195 6.16 1.89 3.09
CA MET A 195 4.97 2.33 2.35
C MET A 195 4.04 3.23 3.16
N VAL A 196 3.88 3.00 4.46
CA VAL A 196 3.14 3.91 5.34
C VAL A 196 3.81 5.29 5.37
N TYR A 197 5.13 5.36 5.54
CA TYR A 197 5.83 6.65 5.50
C TYR A 197 5.79 7.33 4.13
N THR A 198 5.77 6.55 3.06
CA THR A 198 5.81 7.09 1.70
C THR A 198 4.45 7.64 1.25
N VAL A 199 3.35 6.91 1.46
CA VAL A 199 2.03 7.30 0.90
C VAL A 199 0.91 7.35 1.94
N GLY A 200 1.20 7.18 3.22
CA GLY A 200 0.21 7.24 4.30
C GLY A 200 -0.46 8.60 4.43
N HIS A 201 0.27 9.69 4.21
CA HIS A 201 -0.29 11.05 4.19
C HIS A 201 -1.21 11.32 2.97
N ILE A 202 -1.18 10.46 1.95
CA ILE A 202 -2.01 10.59 0.74
C ILE A 202 -3.32 9.82 0.92
N SER A 203 -3.22 8.50 1.15
CA SER A 203 -4.36 7.57 1.16
C SER A 203 -4.86 7.16 2.53
N GLY A 204 -4.05 7.34 3.57
CA GLY A 204 -4.19 6.65 4.86
C GLY A 204 -3.44 5.32 4.93
N ALA A 205 -2.86 4.84 3.82
CA ALA A 205 -2.06 3.61 3.74
C ALA A 205 -2.75 2.39 4.37
N HIS A 206 -3.97 2.08 3.93
CA HIS A 206 -4.69 0.90 4.41
C HIS A 206 -4.04 -0.39 3.91
N PHE A 207 -3.78 -0.46 2.59
CA PHE A 207 -3.19 -1.59 1.85
C PHE A 207 -3.85 -2.96 2.10
N ASN A 208 -5.02 -2.96 2.73
CA ASN A 208 -5.64 -4.12 3.34
C ASN A 208 -7.16 -3.94 3.38
N PRO A 209 -7.93 -4.85 2.74
CA PRO A 209 -9.38 -4.81 2.79
C PRO A 209 -9.94 -4.88 4.22
N ALA A 210 -9.34 -5.67 5.11
CA ALA A 210 -9.78 -5.78 6.51
C ALA A 210 -9.60 -4.45 7.27
N VAL A 211 -8.47 -3.77 7.10
CA VAL A 211 -8.21 -2.44 7.68
C VAL A 211 -9.18 -1.40 7.12
N THR A 212 -9.40 -1.42 5.80
CA THR A 212 -10.33 -0.49 5.13
C THR A 212 -11.75 -0.64 5.66
N ILE A 213 -12.23 -1.88 5.80
CA ILE A 213 -13.53 -2.19 6.38
C ILE A 213 -13.59 -1.77 7.86
N ALA A 214 -12.54 -2.05 8.64
CA ALA A 214 -12.49 -1.71 10.06
C ALA A 214 -12.54 -0.19 10.31
N PHE A 215 -11.80 0.61 9.55
CA PHE A 215 -11.89 2.07 9.62
C PHE A 215 -13.29 2.57 9.25
N ALA A 216 -13.90 1.99 8.23
CA ALA A 216 -15.24 2.37 7.82
C ALA A 216 -16.29 2.01 8.89
N SER A 217 -16.17 0.83 9.50
CA SER A 217 -17.02 0.39 10.63
C SER A 217 -16.90 1.30 11.86
N SER A 218 -15.74 1.93 12.04
CA SER A 218 -15.47 2.87 13.13
C SER A 218 -15.75 4.34 12.76
N LYS A 219 -16.41 4.58 11.61
CA LYS A 219 -16.72 5.92 11.05
C LYS A 219 -15.49 6.79 10.83
N LYS A 220 -14.32 6.19 10.65
CA LYS A 220 -13.04 6.86 10.33
C LYS A 220 -12.76 6.89 8.83
N PHE A 221 -13.53 6.16 8.03
CA PHE A 221 -13.46 6.16 6.58
C PHE A 221 -14.87 6.08 5.97
N ALA A 222 -15.10 6.75 4.84
CA ALA A 222 -16.43 6.80 4.23
C ALA A 222 -16.80 5.44 3.62
N MET A 223 -17.92 4.85 4.04
CA MET A 223 -18.39 3.54 3.55
C MET A 223 -18.49 3.47 2.02
N LYS A 224 -18.88 4.56 1.36
CA LYS A 224 -18.98 4.65 -0.11
C LYS A 224 -17.63 4.48 -0.84
N ASN A 225 -16.51 4.77 -0.17
CA ASN A 225 -15.17 4.68 -0.75
C ASN A 225 -14.54 3.28 -0.57
N VAL A 226 -15.10 2.46 0.31
CA VAL A 226 -14.56 1.13 0.66
C VAL A 226 -14.41 0.22 -0.57
N PRO A 227 -15.42 0.10 -1.47
CA PRO A 227 -15.30 -0.78 -2.63
C PRO A 227 -14.12 -0.40 -3.54
N SER A 228 -13.92 0.89 -3.82
CA SER A 228 -12.83 1.35 -4.69
C SER A 228 -11.44 1.06 -4.10
N TYR A 229 -11.27 1.24 -2.78
CA TYR A 229 -10.02 0.89 -2.09
C TYR A 229 -9.75 -0.62 -2.17
N ILE A 230 -10.75 -1.45 -1.88
CA ILE A 230 -10.61 -2.92 -1.93
C ILE A 230 -10.26 -3.39 -3.33
N ILE A 231 -10.91 -2.83 -4.37
CA ILE A 231 -10.61 -3.15 -5.77
C ILE A 231 -9.16 -2.78 -6.10
N ALA A 232 -8.71 -1.56 -5.75
CA ALA A 232 -7.33 -1.14 -5.99
C ALA A 232 -6.31 -2.06 -5.31
N GLN A 233 -6.55 -2.44 -4.04
CA GLN A 233 -5.70 -3.34 -3.28
C GLN A 233 -5.64 -4.75 -3.90
N ILE A 234 -6.77 -5.32 -4.30
CA ILE A 234 -6.82 -6.66 -4.92
C ILE A 234 -6.10 -6.66 -6.28
N LEU A 235 -6.36 -5.66 -7.14
CA LEU A 235 -5.71 -5.55 -8.45
C LEU A 235 -4.19 -5.40 -8.31
N ALA A 236 -3.74 -4.58 -7.36
CA ALA A 236 -2.32 -4.44 -7.05
C ALA A 236 -1.67 -5.76 -6.59
N SER A 237 -2.36 -6.52 -5.73
CA SER A 237 -1.85 -7.81 -5.24
C SER A 237 -1.75 -8.86 -6.35
N ILE A 238 -2.75 -8.92 -7.25
CA ILE A 238 -2.72 -9.79 -8.43
C ILE A 238 -1.55 -9.39 -9.34
N LEU A 239 -1.37 -8.09 -9.61
CA LEU A 239 -0.28 -7.61 -10.46
C LEU A 239 1.09 -7.93 -9.86
N ALA A 240 1.28 -7.68 -8.56
CA ALA A 240 2.53 -8.01 -7.86
C ALA A 240 2.86 -9.50 -7.94
N SER A 241 1.86 -10.36 -7.72
CA SER A 241 2.00 -11.82 -7.80
C SER A 241 2.30 -12.28 -9.24
N GLY A 242 1.67 -11.64 -10.23
CA GLY A 242 1.97 -11.85 -11.65
C GLY A 242 3.41 -11.47 -12.00
N THR A 243 3.88 -10.32 -11.52
CA THR A 243 5.29 -9.91 -11.66
C THR A 243 6.24 -10.95 -11.06
N LEU A 244 5.96 -11.44 -9.84
CA LEU A 244 6.78 -12.50 -9.22
C LEU A 244 6.81 -13.77 -10.07
N ARG A 245 5.66 -14.18 -10.63
CA ARG A 245 5.58 -15.35 -11.52
C ARG A 245 6.42 -15.18 -12.78
N LEU A 246 6.49 -13.98 -13.34
CA LEU A 246 7.31 -13.66 -14.51
C LEU A 246 8.81 -13.66 -14.18
N ILE A 247 9.20 -13.14 -13.02
CA ILE A 247 10.62 -13.02 -12.62
C ILE A 247 11.22 -14.38 -12.27
N PHE A 248 10.50 -15.23 -11.54
CA PHE A 248 11.06 -16.46 -10.98
C PHE A 248 10.78 -17.73 -11.78
N GLU A 249 10.16 -17.57 -12.96
CA GLU A 249 9.66 -18.66 -13.81
C GLU A 249 8.66 -19.60 -13.08
N SER A 250 7.88 -20.38 -13.82
CA SER A 250 6.78 -21.21 -13.26
C SER A 250 7.24 -22.43 -12.42
N LYS A 251 8.47 -22.42 -11.88
CA LYS A 251 9.02 -23.54 -11.09
C LYS A 251 8.58 -23.49 -9.62
N HIS A 252 8.25 -22.32 -9.09
CA HIS A 252 7.86 -22.12 -7.70
C HIS A 252 6.36 -21.83 -7.59
N ASN A 253 5.56 -22.90 -7.57
CA ASN A 253 4.10 -22.83 -7.71
C ASN A 253 3.38 -22.07 -6.58
N GLY A 254 4.00 -21.84 -5.42
CA GLY A 254 3.32 -21.21 -4.29
C GLY A 254 3.23 -19.69 -4.34
N LEU A 255 4.18 -18.99 -4.99
CA LEU A 255 4.24 -17.51 -5.08
C LEU A 255 4.00 -16.77 -3.75
N GLY A 256 4.36 -17.36 -2.61
CA GLY A 256 4.10 -16.79 -1.28
C GLY A 256 2.63 -16.78 -0.83
N ALA A 257 1.76 -17.58 -1.48
CA ALA A 257 0.37 -17.78 -1.07
C ALA A 257 0.29 -18.31 0.37
N THR A 258 -0.68 -17.81 1.13
CA THR A 258 -0.95 -18.30 2.49
C THR A 258 -1.84 -19.52 2.43
N VAL A 259 -1.36 -20.62 3.01
CA VAL A 259 -2.10 -21.86 3.17
C VAL A 259 -1.99 -22.29 4.63
N PRO A 260 -3.07 -22.81 5.26
CA PRO A 260 -2.99 -23.27 6.64
C PRO A 260 -1.99 -24.42 6.75
N SER A 261 -0.98 -24.29 7.62
CA SER A 261 -0.07 -25.40 7.93
C SER A 261 -0.74 -26.43 8.83
N GLY A 262 -1.62 -25.95 9.73
CA GLY A 262 -2.43 -26.76 10.64
C GLY A 262 -3.91 -26.82 10.25
N SER A 263 -4.79 -26.96 11.24
CA SER A 263 -6.23 -26.98 10.98
C SER A 263 -6.77 -25.60 10.58
N ASN A 264 -7.84 -25.56 9.77
CA ASN A 264 -8.51 -24.31 9.41
C ASN A 264 -8.96 -23.51 10.64
N LEU A 265 -9.42 -24.19 11.69
CA LEU A 265 -9.86 -23.54 12.93
C LEU A 265 -8.68 -22.89 13.67
N GLN A 266 -7.54 -23.58 13.76
CA GLN A 266 -6.33 -23.03 14.37
C GLN A 266 -5.86 -21.78 13.61
N SER A 267 -5.79 -21.84 12.28
CA SER A 267 -5.42 -20.69 11.46
C SER A 267 -6.44 -19.57 11.55
N LEU A 268 -7.74 -19.87 11.63
CA LEU A 268 -8.79 -18.85 11.78
C LEU A 268 -8.67 -18.08 13.08
N VAL A 269 -8.51 -18.78 14.21
CA VAL A 269 -8.32 -18.16 15.51
C VAL A 269 -7.04 -17.32 15.52
N LEU A 270 -5.96 -17.85 14.95
CA LEU A 270 -4.69 -17.14 14.90
C LEU A 270 -4.78 -15.87 14.04
N GLU A 271 -5.33 -15.97 12.82
CA GLU A 271 -5.55 -14.84 11.90
C GLU A 271 -6.46 -13.77 12.51
N PHE A 272 -7.50 -14.16 13.25
CA PHE A 272 -8.33 -13.23 14.01
C PHE A 272 -7.49 -12.45 15.03
N ILE A 273 -6.70 -13.15 15.86
CA ILE A 273 -5.91 -12.52 16.94
C ILE A 273 -4.84 -11.58 16.39
N ILE A 274 -4.06 -12.02 15.40
CA ILE A 274 -2.98 -11.19 14.85
C ILE A 274 -3.52 -9.97 14.10
N THR A 275 -4.68 -10.10 13.43
CA THR A 275 -5.30 -8.95 12.75
C THR A 275 -5.97 -8.01 13.73
N PHE A 276 -6.57 -8.54 14.81
CA PHE A 276 -7.03 -7.73 15.94
C PHE A 276 -5.89 -6.88 16.50
N TYR A 277 -4.76 -7.52 16.78
CA TYR A 277 -3.61 -6.82 17.36
C TYR A 277 -3.07 -5.75 16.41
N LEU A 278 -2.93 -6.07 15.13
CA LEU A 278 -2.53 -5.12 14.10
C LEU A 278 -3.49 -3.92 14.04
N MET A 279 -4.80 -4.16 13.94
CA MET A 279 -5.77 -3.08 13.80
C MET A 279 -5.94 -2.25 15.08
N PHE A 280 -5.73 -2.86 16.25
CA PHE A 280 -5.71 -2.15 17.52
C PHE A 280 -4.56 -1.14 17.56
N VAL A 281 -3.35 -1.54 17.14
CA VAL A 281 -2.19 -0.64 17.03
C VAL A 281 -2.42 0.44 15.97
N ILE A 282 -2.93 0.07 14.79
CA ILE A 282 -3.29 1.03 13.72
C ILE A 282 -4.26 2.08 14.25
N SER A 283 -5.30 1.65 14.96
CA SER A 283 -6.31 2.57 15.50
C SER A 283 -5.72 3.58 16.49
N ALA A 284 -4.74 3.14 17.28
CA ALA A 284 -4.01 4.01 18.20
C ALA A 284 -3.21 5.08 17.48
N VAL A 285 -2.35 4.67 16.54
CA VAL A 285 -1.40 5.60 15.91
C VAL A 285 -2.00 6.43 14.78
N ALA A 286 -3.12 6.00 14.20
CA ALA A 286 -3.76 6.67 13.06
C ALA A 286 -5.01 7.48 13.43
N THR A 287 -5.62 7.28 14.61
CA THR A 287 -6.91 7.93 14.94
C THR A 287 -6.94 8.66 16.28
N ASP A 288 -5.87 8.61 17.06
CA ASP A 288 -5.75 9.27 18.35
C ASP A 288 -4.69 10.37 18.30
N ASP A 289 -5.13 11.61 18.44
CA ASP A 289 -4.25 12.79 18.34
C ASP A 289 -3.23 12.87 19.50
N ARG A 290 -3.43 12.07 20.57
CA ARG A 290 -2.47 11.94 21.68
C ARG A 290 -1.28 11.05 21.32
N ALA A 291 -1.43 10.21 20.28
CA ALA A 291 -0.35 9.34 19.82
C ALA A 291 0.63 10.12 18.95
N ILE A 292 1.89 9.65 18.91
CA ILE A 292 2.93 10.21 18.04
C ILE A 292 2.65 9.69 16.62
N GLY A 293 1.81 10.40 15.86
CA GLY A 293 1.43 10.00 14.50
C GLY A 293 2.62 9.85 13.55
N GLU A 294 3.69 10.60 13.77
CA GLU A 294 4.95 10.46 13.01
C GLU A 294 5.61 9.08 13.20
N ALA A 295 5.34 8.37 14.30
CA ALA A 295 5.84 7.02 14.55
C ALA A 295 4.92 5.90 14.01
N ALA A 296 3.81 6.26 13.33
CA ALA A 296 2.81 5.29 12.89
C ALA A 296 3.40 4.19 11.99
N GLY A 297 4.24 4.56 11.02
CA GLY A 297 4.88 3.59 10.12
C GLY A 297 5.71 2.56 10.89
N LEU A 298 6.50 3.00 11.88
CA LEU A 298 7.33 2.13 12.71
C LEU A 298 6.48 1.21 13.57
N ALA A 299 5.44 1.72 14.22
CA ALA A 299 4.56 0.93 15.07
C ALA A 299 3.81 -0.14 14.26
N ILE A 300 3.23 0.24 13.12
CA ILE A 300 2.47 -0.66 12.24
C ILE A 300 3.40 -1.73 11.65
N GLY A 301 4.54 -1.34 11.08
CA GLY A 301 5.50 -2.27 10.49
C GLY A 301 6.10 -3.24 11.53
N SER A 302 6.43 -2.74 12.73
CA SER A 302 6.94 -3.59 13.82
C SER A 302 5.89 -4.61 14.30
N THR A 303 4.61 -4.22 14.32
CA THR A 303 3.51 -5.13 14.70
C THR A 303 3.34 -6.24 13.67
N ILE A 304 3.44 -5.93 12.38
CA ILE A 304 3.39 -6.93 11.30
C ILE A 304 4.59 -7.89 11.39
N LEU A 305 5.80 -7.36 11.60
CA LEU A 305 7.00 -8.17 11.84
C LEU A 305 6.80 -9.13 13.00
N LEU A 306 6.39 -8.61 14.16
CA LEU A 306 6.16 -9.39 15.37
C LEU A 306 5.14 -10.50 15.12
N ASN A 307 3.99 -10.17 14.52
CA ASN A 307 2.95 -11.15 14.19
C ASN A 307 3.46 -12.21 13.22
N ALA A 308 4.20 -11.81 12.19
CA ALA A 308 4.76 -12.72 11.21
C ALA A 308 5.79 -13.68 11.80
N MET A 309 6.55 -13.28 12.83
CA MET A 309 7.55 -14.14 13.47
C MET A 309 6.94 -15.42 14.05
N PHE A 310 5.84 -15.31 14.79
CA PHE A 310 5.25 -16.48 15.46
C PHE A 310 4.08 -17.09 14.69
N ALA A 311 3.28 -16.29 13.97
CA ALA A 311 2.10 -16.80 13.28
C ALA A 311 2.40 -17.33 11.87
N GLY A 312 3.54 -16.94 11.28
CA GLY A 312 3.94 -17.35 9.93
C GLY A 312 4.02 -18.86 9.74
N PRO A 313 4.72 -19.62 10.61
CA PRO A 313 4.81 -21.07 10.49
C PRO A 313 3.47 -21.82 10.61
N ILE A 314 2.46 -21.20 11.23
CA ILE A 314 1.16 -21.85 11.54
C ILE A 314 0.11 -21.51 10.47
N SER A 315 -0.03 -20.24 10.14
CA SER A 315 -1.10 -19.70 9.28
C SER A 315 -0.57 -19.03 8.01
N GLY A 316 0.72 -18.75 7.90
CA GLY A 316 1.28 -17.86 6.88
C GLY A 316 1.19 -16.37 7.22
N ALA A 317 0.60 -16.03 8.38
CA ALA A 317 0.45 -14.67 8.92
C ALA A 317 -0.06 -13.67 7.87
N SER A 318 -1.25 -13.93 7.33
CA SER A 318 -1.85 -13.12 6.29
C SER A 318 -2.18 -11.70 6.78
N MET A 319 -3.02 -11.62 7.83
CA MET A 319 -3.63 -10.39 8.34
C MET A 319 -4.43 -9.58 7.31
N ASN A 320 -4.49 -10.01 6.05
CA ASN A 320 -4.84 -9.15 4.92
C ASN A 320 -5.44 -9.97 3.76
N PRO A 321 -6.76 -9.82 3.50
CA PRO A 321 -7.42 -10.51 2.39
C PRO A 321 -6.78 -10.29 1.02
N ALA A 322 -6.31 -9.07 0.69
CA ALA A 322 -5.66 -8.80 -0.60
C ALA A 322 -4.30 -9.51 -0.71
N ARG A 323 -3.52 -9.54 0.37
CA ARG A 323 -2.23 -10.26 0.44
C ARG A 323 -2.38 -11.76 0.21
N THR A 324 -3.53 -12.35 0.55
CA THR A 324 -3.82 -13.76 0.27
C THR A 324 -4.39 -13.96 -1.14
N LEU A 325 -5.37 -13.13 -1.54
CA LEU A 325 -6.11 -13.31 -2.80
C LEU A 325 -5.23 -13.22 -4.04
N GLY A 326 -4.34 -12.23 -4.13
CA GLY A 326 -3.48 -12.05 -5.31
C GLY A 326 -2.61 -13.28 -5.61
N PRO A 327 -1.77 -13.73 -4.66
CA PRO A 327 -0.99 -14.94 -4.84
C PRO A 327 -1.85 -16.16 -5.10
N ALA A 328 -2.97 -16.35 -4.39
CA ALA A 328 -3.89 -17.48 -4.58
C ALA A 328 -4.43 -17.57 -6.02
N ILE A 329 -4.85 -16.44 -6.59
CA ILE A 329 -5.35 -16.36 -7.97
C ILE A 329 -4.25 -16.70 -8.97
N VAL A 330 -3.06 -16.11 -8.81
CA VAL A 330 -1.96 -16.30 -9.78
C VAL A 330 -1.33 -17.69 -9.69
N SER A 331 -1.34 -18.31 -8.51
CA SER A 331 -0.80 -19.66 -8.26
C SER A 331 -1.82 -20.80 -8.37
N ASN A 332 -3.11 -20.48 -8.48
CA ASN A 332 -4.22 -21.44 -8.34
C ASN A 332 -4.24 -22.19 -7.00
N GLN A 333 -3.91 -21.51 -5.90
CA GLN A 333 -3.88 -22.06 -4.54
C GLN A 333 -5.00 -21.46 -3.68
N TYR A 334 -6.15 -22.14 -3.61
CA TYR A 334 -7.35 -21.63 -2.91
C TYR A 334 -7.63 -22.34 -1.57
N GLN A 335 -6.72 -23.20 -1.11
CA GLN A 335 -6.90 -23.97 0.10
C GLN A 335 -7.03 -23.06 1.32
N GLY A 336 -8.13 -23.22 2.07
CA GLY A 336 -8.38 -22.45 3.29
C GLY A 336 -8.64 -20.96 3.05
N LEU A 337 -8.89 -20.52 1.81
CA LEU A 337 -9.03 -19.10 1.47
C LEU A 337 -10.01 -18.35 2.37
N TRP A 338 -11.15 -18.96 2.70
CA TRP A 338 -12.17 -18.37 3.57
C TRP A 338 -11.64 -17.97 4.96
N VAL A 339 -10.62 -18.67 5.47
CA VAL A 339 -9.96 -18.38 6.76
C VAL A 339 -9.32 -16.99 6.71
N TYR A 340 -8.64 -16.69 5.61
CA TYR A 340 -7.91 -15.43 5.38
C TYR A 340 -8.80 -14.27 4.92
N ILE A 341 -10.07 -14.55 4.63
CA ILE A 341 -11.09 -13.51 4.45
C ILE A 341 -11.77 -13.23 5.79
N LEU A 342 -12.33 -14.26 6.41
CA LEU A 342 -13.16 -14.13 7.60
C LEU A 342 -12.35 -13.72 8.83
N GLY A 343 -11.25 -14.42 9.11
CA GLY A 343 -10.41 -14.17 10.29
C GLY A 343 -9.90 -12.73 10.35
N PRO A 344 -9.22 -12.24 9.29
CA PRO A 344 -8.74 -10.86 9.25
C PRO A 344 -9.82 -9.80 9.34
N ILE A 345 -10.95 -9.95 8.62
CA ILE A 345 -12.03 -8.94 8.67
C ILE A 345 -12.62 -8.84 10.08
N LEU A 346 -12.95 -9.98 10.70
CA LEU A 346 -13.50 -9.99 12.05
C LEU A 346 -12.49 -9.47 13.08
N GLY A 347 -11.23 -9.88 12.97
CA GLY A 347 -10.15 -9.42 13.83
C GLY A 347 -9.96 -7.91 13.75
N ALA A 348 -9.90 -7.37 12.53
CA ALA A 348 -9.72 -5.93 12.31
C ALA A 348 -10.89 -5.12 12.89
N ILE A 349 -12.13 -5.50 12.62
CA ILE A 349 -13.32 -4.83 13.17
C ILE A 349 -13.27 -4.83 14.70
N ALA A 350 -13.01 -6.00 15.30
CA ALA A 350 -12.92 -6.13 16.76
C ALA A 350 -11.78 -5.26 17.34
N GLY A 351 -10.62 -5.21 16.70
CA GLY A 351 -9.47 -4.40 17.13
C GLY A 351 -9.77 -2.90 17.09
N ALA A 352 -10.41 -2.43 16.02
CA ALA A 352 -10.81 -1.03 15.88
C ALA A 352 -11.88 -0.61 16.91
N TRP A 353 -12.85 -1.50 17.18
CA TRP A 353 -13.88 -1.25 18.18
C TRP A 353 -13.32 -1.29 19.61
N ALA A 354 -12.45 -2.26 19.92
CA ALA A 354 -11.78 -2.33 21.21
C ALA A 354 -11.00 -1.04 21.50
N TYR A 355 -10.22 -0.54 20.54
CA TYR A 355 -9.52 0.73 20.69
C TYR A 355 -10.50 1.91 20.85
N SER A 356 -11.57 1.93 20.05
CA SER A 356 -12.60 2.97 20.13
C SER A 356 -13.30 3.02 21.48
N ILE A 357 -13.44 1.90 22.20
CA ILE A 357 -14.03 1.86 23.54
C ILE A 357 -13.06 2.47 24.57
N ILE A 358 -11.79 2.05 24.57
CA ILE A 358 -10.83 2.47 25.61
C ILE A 358 -10.32 3.91 25.45
N ARG A 359 -10.33 4.45 24.23
CA ARG A 359 -9.78 5.79 23.98
C ARG A 359 -10.57 6.92 24.67
N PHE A 360 -11.82 6.68 25.07
CA PHE A 360 -12.71 7.67 25.70
C PHE A 360 -12.49 7.87 27.21
N THR A 361 -11.42 7.32 27.77
CA THR A 361 -11.13 7.34 29.23
C THR A 361 -11.13 8.76 29.85
N ASP A 362 -10.83 9.81 29.06
CA ASP A 362 -10.76 11.20 29.55
C ASP A 362 -12.05 12.02 29.37
N LYS A 363 -13.10 11.47 28.74
CA LYS A 363 -14.35 12.20 28.51
C LYS A 363 -15.40 11.87 29.58
N PRO A 364 -16.02 12.86 30.24
CA PRO A 364 -17.06 12.58 31.23
C PRO A 364 -18.23 11.84 30.56
N LEU A 365 -18.79 10.83 31.27
CA LEU A 365 -19.94 10.01 30.83
C LEU A 365 -21.08 10.82 30.18
N ARG A 366 -21.26 12.07 30.60
CA ARG A 366 -22.26 13.01 30.07
C ARG A 366 -22.06 13.36 28.58
N GLU A 367 -20.82 13.44 28.10
CA GLU A 367 -20.54 13.68 26.68
C GLU A 367 -20.75 12.44 25.82
N ILE A 368 -20.43 11.26 26.36
CA ILE A 368 -20.66 9.97 25.72
C ILE A 368 -22.17 9.73 25.56
N VAL A 369 -22.95 9.98 26.61
CA VAL A 369 -24.42 9.87 26.58
C VAL A 369 -25.05 10.91 25.66
N LYS A 370 -24.53 12.15 25.61
CA LYS A 370 -25.03 13.17 24.67
C LYS A 370 -24.85 12.76 23.21
N SER A 371 -23.70 12.18 22.84
CA SER A 371 -23.47 11.66 21.49
C SER A 371 -24.45 10.54 21.12
N SER A 372 -24.76 9.64 22.05
CA SER A 372 -25.78 8.59 21.84
C SER A 372 -27.21 9.16 21.73
N SER A 373 -27.58 10.15 22.55
CA SER A 373 -28.90 10.79 22.50
C SER A 373 -29.10 11.65 21.26
N PHE A 374 -28.03 12.21 20.69
CA PHE A 374 -28.06 12.94 19.42
C PHE A 374 -28.29 11.98 18.24
N LEU A 375 -27.69 10.80 18.26
CA LEU A 375 -27.95 9.73 17.29
C LEU A 375 -29.39 9.20 17.41
N GLN A 376 -29.91 9.07 18.63
CA GLN A 376 -31.30 8.68 18.88
C GLN A 376 -32.31 9.73 18.39
N LYS A 377 -31.96 11.02 18.45
CA LYS A 377 -32.75 12.12 17.88
C LYS A 377 -32.70 12.18 16.35
N LEU A 378 -31.59 11.75 15.74
CA LEU A 378 -31.45 11.63 14.29
C LEU A 378 -32.26 10.45 13.75
N ASP A 379 -32.29 9.30 14.43
CA ASP A 379 -33.18 8.19 14.08
C ASP A 379 -34.67 8.59 14.18
N ALA A 380 -35.02 9.38 15.21
CA ALA A 380 -36.37 9.92 15.37
C ALA A 380 -36.76 10.99 14.32
N GLN A 381 -35.80 11.55 13.58
CA GLN A 381 -36.06 12.50 12.49
C GLN A 381 -36.09 11.84 11.10
N ILE A 382 -35.59 10.59 10.97
CA ILE A 382 -35.56 9.85 9.69
C ILE A 382 -36.79 8.95 9.49
N CYS A 383 -37.57 8.68 10.54
CA CYS A 383 -38.86 7.98 10.42
C CYS A 383 -40.05 8.88 10.81
N PRO A 384 -40.69 9.59 9.86
CA PRO A 384 -42.11 9.82 9.92
C PRO A 384 -42.83 8.64 9.25
N PHE A 385 -43.58 7.89 10.06
CA PHE A 385 -44.47 6.76 9.77
C PHE A 385 -43.88 5.35 9.86
#